data_AF-E9J6V8-F1
#
_entry.id   AF-E9J6V8-F1
#
_cell.length_a   1.000
_cell.length_b   1.000
_cell.length_c   1.000
_cell.angle_alpha   90.00
_cell.angle_beta   90.00
_cell.angle_gamma   90.00
#
_symmetry.space_group_name_H-M   'P 1'
#
loop_
_entity.id
_entity.type
_entity.pdbx_description
1 polymer ?
#
loop_
_entity_poly.entity_id
_entity_poly.type
_entity_poly.pdbx_seq_one_letter_code
_entity_poly.pdbx_strand_id
1 'polypeptide(L)' 'MVWVRLASVGEKIEVMKRKAKPRKKREWIVDDLTENERRIEWWIRKEAERIRKEGRKVKVGYTKIWIDEKLWI' A
#
# COMPACT_ATOMS: atom_id res chain seq x y z
N MET A 1 2.69 -18.79 -7.19
CA MET A 1 1.88 -17.56 -7.22
C MET A 1 0.43 -17.97 -7.22
N VAL A 2 -0.35 -17.51 -6.25
CA VAL A 2 -1.75 -17.91 -6.07
C VAL A 2 -2.59 -16.64 -6.13
N TRP A 3 -3.61 -16.66 -6.99
CA TRP A 3 -4.56 -15.56 -7.12
C TRP A 3 -5.74 -15.82 -6.19
N VAL A 4 -6.05 -14.85 -5.34
CA VAL A 4 -7.17 -14.96 -4.39
C VAL A 4 -8.13 -13.83 -4.69
N ARG A 5 -9.37 -14.18 -5.05
CA ARG A 5 -10.46 -13.23 -5.21
C ARG A 5 -11.27 -13.20 -3.91
N LEU A 6 -11.32 -12.03 -3.29
CA LEU A 6 -12.11 -11.80 -2.08
C LEU A 6 -13.53 -11.36 -2.46
N ALA A 7 -14.48 -11.54 -1.53
CA ALA A 7 -15.87 -11.21 -1.78
C ALA A 7 -16.11 -9.68 -1.78
N SER A 8 -15.28 -8.92 -1.06
CA SER A 8 -15.38 -7.47 -1.01
C SER A 8 -14.04 -6.73 -0.90
N VAL A 9 -14.07 -5.44 -1.22
CA VAL A 9 -12.94 -4.52 -0.99
C VAL A 9 -12.65 -4.39 0.52
N GLY A 10 -13.68 -4.47 1.36
CA GLY A 10 -13.51 -4.43 2.82
C GLY A 10 -12.66 -5.57 3.35
N GLU A 11 -12.90 -6.80 2.87
CA GLU A 11 -12.09 -7.97 3.20
C GLU A 11 -10.65 -7.81 2.70
N LYS A 12 -10.46 -7.26 1.49
CA LYS A 12 -9.13 -6.96 0.95
C LYS A 12 -8.37 -6.00 1.86
N ILE A 13 -9.02 -4.93 2.31
CA ILE A 13 -8.43 -3.96 3.24
C ILE A 13 -8.07 -4.63 4.57
N GLU A 14 -8.93 -5.49 5.10
CA GLU A 14 -8.68 -6.19 6.37
C GLU A 14 -7.51 -7.16 6.26
N VAL A 15 -7.45 -7.98 5.20
CA VAL A 15 -6.31 -8.86 4.90
C VAL A 15 -5.03 -8.04 4.79
N MET A 16 -5.08 -6.93 4.06
CA MET A 16 -3.90 -6.09 3.85
C MET A 16 -3.44 -5.33 5.10
N LYS A 17 -4.36 -4.94 5.99
CA LYS A 17 -4.03 -4.36 7.31
C LYS A 17 -3.47 -5.39 8.27
N ARG A 18 -4.04 -6.60 8.29
CA ARG A 18 -3.68 -7.69 9.20
C ARG A 18 -2.57 -8.58 8.66
N LYS A 19 -2.05 -8.33 7.45
CA LYS A 19 -0.93 -9.10 6.91
C LYS A 19 0.30 -8.93 7.81
N ALA A 20 0.44 -9.82 8.78
CA ALA A 20 1.69 -10.01 9.48
C ALA A 20 2.66 -10.62 8.47
N LYS A 21 3.93 -10.20 8.47
CA LYS A 21 4.99 -11.01 7.85
C LYS A 21 4.84 -12.42 8.43
N PRO A 22 4.54 -13.47 7.64
CA PRO A 22 4.42 -14.80 8.18
C PRO A 22 5.74 -15.12 8.89
N ARG A 23 5.73 -15.17 10.23
CA ARG A 23 6.94 -15.25 11.06
C ARG A 23 7.81 -16.49 10.76
N LYS A 24 7.30 -17.44 9.96
CA LYS A 24 7.93 -18.72 9.66
C LYS A 24 8.06 -19.06 8.17
N LYS A 25 7.58 -18.22 7.24
CA LYS A 25 7.62 -18.53 5.80
C LYS A 25 7.94 -17.30 4.95
N ARG A 26 8.75 -17.49 3.89
CA ARG A 26 9.09 -16.49 2.85
C ARG A 26 7.90 -16.17 1.92
N GLU A 27 6.68 -16.25 2.43
CA GLU A 27 5.46 -16.00 1.66
C GLU A 27 5.09 -14.52 1.75
N TRP A 28 4.72 -13.94 0.61
CA TRP A 28 4.40 -12.52 0.48
C TRP A 28 2.97 -12.37 -0.02
N ILE A 29 2.19 -11.53 0.67
CA ILE A 29 0.88 -11.09 0.22
C ILE A 29 1.04 -9.68 -0.36
N VAL A 30 0.80 -9.58 -1.66
CA VAL A 30 0.90 -8.35 -2.45
C VAL A 30 -0.44 -8.13 -3.13
N ASP A 31 -0.82 -6.86 -3.29
CA ASP A 31 -1.97 -6.51 -4.10
C ASP A 31 -1.73 -6.94 -5.55
N ASP A 32 -2.75 -7.52 -6.16
CA ASP A 32 -2.83 -7.58 -7.60
C ASP A 32 -3.16 -6.19 -8.14
N LEU A 33 -2.12 -5.49 -8.60
CA LEU A 33 -2.21 -4.17 -9.20
C LEU A 33 -2.04 -4.31 -10.71
N THR A 34 -2.93 -3.64 -11.44
CA THR A 34 -2.75 -3.38 -12.87
C THR A 34 -1.49 -2.54 -13.11
N GLU A 35 -0.98 -2.55 -14.34
CA GLU A 35 0.22 -1.78 -14.70
C GLU A 35 0.08 -0.27 -14.39
N ASN A 36 -1.12 0.28 -14.64
CA ASN A 36 -1.45 1.66 -14.33
C ASN A 36 -1.42 1.93 -12.82
N GLU A 37 -2.01 1.05 -12.02
CA GLU A 37 -1.99 1.18 -10.55
C GLU A 37 -0.56 1.05 -9.98
N ARG A 38 0.27 0.16 -10.54
CA ARG A 38 1.70 0.06 -10.16
C ARG A 38 2.45 1.36 -10.44
N ARG A 39 2.18 2.00 -11.58
CA ARG A 39 2.80 3.28 -11.94
C ARG A 39 2.40 4.37 -10.96
N ILE A 40 1.12 4.45 -10.61
CA ILE A 40 0.61 5.41 -9.61
C ILE A 40 1.24 5.14 -8.24
N GLU A 41 1.26 3.88 -7.78
CA GLU A 41 1.86 3.54 -6.49
C GLU A 41 3.36 3.86 -6.45
N TRP A 42 4.08 3.61 -7.54
CA TRP A 42 5.49 3.98 -7.66
C TRP A 42 5.70 5.49 -7.49
N TRP A 43 4.89 6.31 -8.17
CA TRP A 43 4.94 7.77 -8.03
C TRP A 43 4.64 8.21 -6.59
N ILE A 44 3.58 7.66 -5.99
CA ILE A 44 3.21 7.97 -4.59
C ILE A 44 4.35 7.62 -3.63
N ARG A 45 5.02 6.48 -3.81
CA ARG A 45 6.15 6.08 -2.96
C ARG A 45 7.34 7.01 -3.13
N LYS A 46 7.66 7.40 -4.36
CA LYS A 46 8.74 8.36 -4.63
C LYS A 46 8.48 9.71 -3.96
N GLU A 47 7.25 10.19 -4.07
CA GLU A 47 6.82 11.45 -3.47
C GLU A 47 6.84 11.37 -1.94
N ALA A 48 6.33 10.27 -1.39
CA ALA A 48 6.37 10.01 0.06
C ALA A 48 7.80 9.98 0.60
N GLU A 49 8.77 9.43 -0.15
CA GLU A 49 10.18 9.43 0.25
C GLU A 49 10.77 10.84 0.25
N ARG A 50 10.46 11.66 -0.77
CA ARG A 50 10.88 13.07 -0.84
C ARG A 50 10.37 13.85 0.37
N ILE A 51 9.07 13.76 0.65
CA ILE A 51 8.42 14.47 1.76
C ILE A 51 8.94 13.98 3.12
N ARG A 52 9.27 12.69 3.25
CA ARG A 52 9.93 12.16 4.47
C ARG A 52 11.32 12.74 4.66
N LYS A 53 12.09 12.95 3.58
CA LYS A 53 13.41 13.62 3.64
C LYS A 53 13.29 15.09 4.08
N GLU A 54 12.17 15.73 3.77
CA GLU A 54 11.82 17.08 4.26
C GLU A 54 11.36 17.09 5.74
N GLY A 55 11.29 15.94 6.40
CA GLY A 55 10.95 15.82 7.83
C GLY A 55 9.46 15.75 8.14
N ARG A 56 8.60 15.63 7.13
CA ARG A 56 7.13 15.59 7.31
C ARG A 56 6.61 14.17 7.53
N LYS A 57 5.46 14.05 8.22
CA LYS A 57 4.87 12.74 8.51
C LYS A 57 4.06 12.25 7.32
N VAL A 58 4.47 11.13 6.73
CA VAL A 58 3.78 10.55 5.56
C VAL A 58 3.31 9.13 5.82
N LYS A 59 2.01 8.89 5.59
CA LYS A 59 1.42 7.55 5.47
C LYS A 59 1.04 7.29 4.02
N VAL A 60 1.37 6.11 3.52
CA VAL A 60 0.99 5.63 2.19
C VAL A 60 -0.02 4.52 2.37
N GLY A 61 -1.13 4.60 1.67
CA GLY A 61 -2.14 3.54 1.58
C GLY A 61 -2.41 3.20 0.12
N TYR A 62 -3.47 2.41 -0.13
CA TYR A 62 -3.83 2.01 -1.49
C TYR A 62 -4.13 3.24 -2.35
N THR A 63 -3.27 3.53 -3.33
CA THR A 63 -3.31 4.69 -4.23
C THR A 63 -3.51 6.05 -3.54
N LYS A 64 -3.22 6.15 -2.25
CA LYS A 64 -3.48 7.34 -1.43
C LYS A 64 -2.27 7.74 -0.61
N ILE A 65 -2.13 9.05 -0.39
CA ILE A 65 -1.07 9.62 0.44
C ILE A 65 -1.64 10.58 1.47
N TRP A 66 -1.22 10.40 2.72
CA TRP A 66 -1.52 11.31 3.81
C TRP A 66 -0.24 11.99 4.23
N ILE A 67 -0.27 13.32 4.26
CA ILE A 67 0.85 14.17 4.67
C ILE A 67 0.37 15.02 5.83
N ASP A 68 1.05 14.92 6.97
CA ASP A 68 0.69 15.60 8.22
C ASP A 68 -0.81 15.43 8.55
N GLU A 69 -1.27 14.17 8.41
CA GLU A 69 -2.66 13.74 8.69
C GLU A 69 -3.72 14.27 7.71
N LYS A 70 -3.33 15.03 6.69
CA LYS A 70 -4.21 15.47 5.61
C LYS A 70 -4.11 14.54 4.39
N LEU A 71 -5.26 14.13 3.88
CA LEU A 71 -5.36 13.38 2.62
C LEU A 71 -5.09 14.32 1.45
N TRP A 72 -4.16 13.95 0.58
CA TRP A 72 -3.81 14.73 -0.60
C TRP A 72 -4.38 14.14 -1.90
N ILE A 73 -4.39 12.81 -2.00
CA ILE A 73 -4.91 11.99 -3.11
C ILE A 73 -5.59 10.77 -2.49
#